data_AF-A0A386Q2P1-F1
#
_entry.id   AF-A0A386Q2P1-F1
#
_cell.length_a   1.000
_cell.length_b   1.000
_cell.length_c   1.000
_cell.angle_alpha   90.00
_cell.angle_beta   90.00
_cell.angle_gamma   90.00
#
_symmetry.space_group_name_H-M   'P 1'
#
loop_
_entity.id
_entity.type
_entity.pdbx_description
1 polymer ?
#
loop_
_entity_poly.entity_id
_entity_poly.type
_entity_poly.pdbx_seq_one_letter_code
_entity_poly.pdbx_strand_id
1 'polypeptide(L)'
;MNKPMRKKNELISIINYSIIDLPTPTNLSYWWNFGSILGLCLMIQLISGIMLSMHYTANIEMAFYSVSHISRDVNYGWLIRTIHSNGASMFFMMMYAHTARGIYYGSYKFMKTWYMGIIIMLMTMATAFLGYVLPWGQMSFWGATVITNLLSAIPYVGNVLVNWIWGGFAVDNATLSRFFSLHFMLPFIITMMTIIHLFFLHMTGSNNPMGIKSEIDKIPFHPYFSIKDMLGFVVSLTLLMSLNLTEPFMLSDPDNFIPANPMVTPVHIQPEWYFLFAYAILRSIPNKLGGVVALFLSIMILMVMPWSMKNKFKGISFYPMSQIMFWMFISTVVLLTWIGARPVEDPYTKTGMVLTLMYFLYFILDPIFTKIWDKLIS
;
A
#
# COMPACT_ATOMS: atom_id res chain seq x y z
N MET A 1 -38.24 -26.77 9.64
CA MET A 1 -38.37 -25.30 9.45
C MET A 1 -37.62 -24.89 8.19
N ASN A 2 -38.29 -24.22 7.25
CA ASN A 2 -37.66 -23.73 6.03
C ASN A 2 -36.65 -22.62 6.37
N LYS A 3 -35.36 -22.92 6.26
CA LYS A 3 -34.30 -21.91 6.33
C LYS A 3 -34.51 -20.89 5.19
N PRO A 4 -34.23 -19.59 5.41
CA PRO A 4 -34.33 -18.60 4.36
C PRO A 4 -33.38 -18.94 3.21
N MET A 5 -33.69 -18.50 1.98
CA MET A 5 -32.89 -18.79 0.79
C MET A 5 -31.42 -18.40 0.97
N ARG A 6 -31.15 -17.31 1.69
CA ARG A 6 -29.78 -16.85 2.03
C ARG A 6 -28.94 -17.85 2.83
N LYS A 7 -29.57 -18.80 3.51
CA LYS A 7 -28.89 -19.88 4.26
C LYS A 7 -28.98 -21.25 3.58
N LYS A 8 -29.94 -21.42 2.65
CA LYS A 8 -30.21 -22.69 1.98
C LYS A 8 -29.43 -22.84 0.67
N ASN A 9 -29.34 -21.77 -0.12
CA ASN A 9 -28.60 -21.79 -1.37
C ASN A 9 -27.09 -21.78 -1.10
N GLU A 10 -26.35 -22.69 -1.72
CA GLU A 10 -24.91 -22.89 -1.47
C GLU A 10 -24.10 -21.63 -1.75
N LEU A 11 -24.31 -20.97 -2.89
CA LEU A 11 -23.59 -19.75 -3.26
C LEU A 11 -23.97 -18.56 -2.37
N ILE A 12 -25.27 -18.33 -2.15
CA ILE A 12 -25.74 -17.20 -1.33
C ILE A 12 -25.34 -17.39 0.13
N SER A 13 -25.22 -18.63 0.61
CA SER A 13 -24.78 -18.90 1.99
C SER A 13 -23.37 -18.40 2.27
N ILE A 14 -22.46 -18.44 1.28
CA ILE A 14 -21.10 -17.88 1.40
C ILE A 14 -21.18 -16.37 1.68
N ILE A 15 -22.01 -15.66 0.91
CA ILE A 15 -22.25 -14.22 1.10
C ILE A 15 -22.91 -13.95 2.47
N ASN A 16 -23.89 -14.76 2.84
CA ASN A 16 -24.60 -14.60 4.11
C ASN A 16 -23.65 -14.70 5.30
N TYR A 17 -22.79 -15.71 5.34
CA TYR A 17 -21.87 -15.92 6.46
C TYR A 17 -20.64 -15.01 6.41
N SER A 18 -20.34 -14.39 5.26
CA SER A 18 -19.21 -13.46 5.13
C SER A 18 -19.56 -12.01 5.44
N ILE A 19 -20.78 -11.54 5.14
CA ILE A 19 -21.13 -10.12 5.27
C ILE A 19 -22.51 -9.81 5.86
N ILE A 20 -23.37 -10.82 6.11
CA ILE A 20 -24.70 -10.58 6.71
C ILE A 20 -24.72 -11.07 8.16
N ASP A 21 -24.66 -12.38 8.35
CA ASP A 21 -24.71 -13.02 9.67
C ASP A 21 -23.32 -13.23 10.28
N LEU A 22 -22.27 -12.61 9.73
CA LEU A 22 -20.90 -12.70 10.25
C LEU A 22 -20.86 -12.19 11.71
N PRO A 23 -20.53 -13.03 12.71
CA PRO A 23 -20.44 -12.60 14.10
C PRO A 23 -19.26 -11.65 14.31
N THR A 24 -19.54 -10.41 14.67
CA THR A 24 -18.55 -9.33 14.73
C THR A 24 -18.52 -8.73 16.14
N PRO A 25 -17.34 -8.48 16.75
CA PRO A 25 -17.24 -7.83 18.06
C PRO A 25 -17.98 -6.49 18.07
N THR A 26 -18.75 -6.19 19.12
CA THR A 26 -19.54 -4.94 19.21
C THR A 26 -18.68 -3.67 19.25
N ASN A 27 -17.49 -3.76 19.85
CA ASN A 27 -16.64 -2.61 20.18
C ASN A 27 -15.61 -2.24 19.10
N LEU A 28 -15.80 -2.64 17.83
CA LEU A 28 -14.87 -2.24 16.77
C LEU A 28 -14.98 -0.72 16.50
N SER A 29 -13.85 -0.02 16.62
CA SER A 29 -13.74 1.40 16.28
C SER A 29 -13.70 1.62 14.75
N TYR A 30 -13.71 2.88 14.29
CA TYR A 30 -13.63 3.21 12.85
C TYR A 30 -12.33 2.76 12.18
N TRP A 31 -11.28 2.45 12.94
CA TRP A 31 -10.05 1.86 12.42
C TRP A 31 -10.27 0.50 11.73
N TRP A 32 -11.39 -0.20 12.00
CA TRP A 32 -11.74 -1.44 11.31
C TRP A 32 -12.32 -1.22 9.91
N ASN A 33 -12.81 -0.02 9.58
CA ASN A 33 -13.38 0.31 8.28
C ASN A 33 -12.32 0.32 7.16
N PHE A 34 -11.03 0.51 7.47
CA PHE A 34 -9.99 0.53 6.44
C PHE A 34 -9.93 -0.78 5.62
N GLY A 35 -10.36 -1.91 6.18
CA GLY A 35 -10.44 -3.17 5.42
C GLY A 35 -11.44 -3.10 4.27
N SER A 36 -12.65 -2.64 4.54
CA SER A 36 -13.68 -2.49 3.51
C SER A 36 -13.39 -1.33 2.56
N ILE A 37 -12.81 -0.22 3.04
CA ILE A 37 -12.37 0.90 2.18
C ILE A 37 -11.27 0.45 1.20
N LEU A 38 -10.36 -0.45 1.60
CA LEU A 38 -9.38 -1.04 0.67
C LEU A 38 -10.06 -1.89 -0.42
N GLY A 39 -11.12 -2.61 -0.08
CA GLY A 39 -11.97 -3.30 -1.07
C GLY A 39 -12.62 -2.32 -2.05
N LEU A 40 -13.13 -1.19 -1.55
CA LEU A 40 -13.65 -0.10 -2.40
C LEU A 40 -12.55 0.48 -3.30
N CYS A 41 -11.34 0.74 -2.78
CA CYS A 41 -10.21 1.23 -3.56
C CYS A 41 -9.87 0.25 -4.69
N LEU A 42 -9.79 -1.05 -4.41
CA LEU A 42 -9.52 -2.08 -5.42
C LEU A 42 -10.58 -2.10 -6.52
N MET A 43 -11.86 -1.99 -6.16
CA MET A 43 -12.94 -1.91 -7.15
C MET A 43 -12.85 -0.65 -8.02
N ILE A 44 -12.56 0.51 -7.42
CA ILE A 44 -12.34 1.76 -8.17
C ILE A 44 -11.20 1.59 -9.17
N GLN A 45 -10.07 1.03 -8.73
CA GLN A 45 -8.88 0.84 -9.58
C GLN A 45 -9.15 -0.15 -10.73
N LEU A 46 -9.83 -1.27 -10.47
CA LEU A 46 -10.20 -2.24 -11.51
C LEU A 46 -11.12 -1.62 -12.57
N ILE A 47 -12.20 -0.94 -12.14
CA ILE A 47 -13.17 -0.35 -13.07
C ILE A 47 -12.51 0.76 -13.88
N SER A 48 -11.88 1.73 -13.23
CA SER A 48 -11.22 2.85 -13.92
C SER A 48 -10.06 2.37 -14.81
N GLY A 49 -9.26 1.41 -14.35
CA GLY A 49 -8.15 0.85 -15.11
C GLY A 49 -8.59 0.12 -16.37
N ILE A 50 -9.66 -0.68 -16.29
CA ILE A 50 -10.25 -1.33 -17.48
C ILE A 50 -10.73 -0.26 -18.48
N MET A 51 -11.45 0.77 -18.02
CA MET A 51 -11.92 1.86 -18.89
C MET A 51 -10.76 2.62 -19.57
N LEU A 52 -9.69 2.92 -18.84
CA LEU A 52 -8.49 3.57 -19.40
C LEU A 52 -7.79 2.67 -20.42
N SER A 53 -7.70 1.36 -20.14
CA SER A 53 -7.02 0.40 -21.00
C SER A 53 -7.65 0.28 -22.39
N MET A 54 -8.95 0.56 -22.54
CA MET A 54 -9.65 0.54 -23.84
C MET A 54 -9.19 1.66 -24.79
N HIS A 55 -8.51 2.67 -24.27
CA HIS A 55 -8.06 3.84 -25.03
C HIS A 55 -6.54 4.05 -24.98
N TYR A 56 -5.82 3.26 -24.17
CA TYR A 56 -4.38 3.37 -24.00
C TYR A 56 -3.61 2.57 -25.06
N THR A 57 -2.47 3.07 -25.51
CA THR A 57 -1.57 2.37 -26.44
C THR A 57 -0.19 2.15 -25.81
N ALA A 58 0.20 0.88 -25.62
CA ALA A 58 1.49 0.49 -25.04
C ALA A 58 2.62 0.51 -26.08
N ASN A 59 2.91 1.68 -26.64
CA ASN A 59 4.03 1.93 -27.55
C ASN A 59 4.72 3.24 -27.15
N ILE A 60 6.05 3.29 -27.08
CA ILE A 60 6.79 4.46 -26.56
C ILE A 60 6.51 5.76 -27.32
N GLU A 61 6.23 5.67 -28.63
CA GLU A 61 5.95 6.83 -29.48
C GLU A 61 4.53 7.37 -29.22
N MET A 62 3.62 6.50 -28.78
CA MET A 62 2.19 6.82 -28.66
C MET A 62 1.68 6.86 -27.22
N ALA A 63 2.38 6.29 -26.24
CA ALA A 63 1.87 6.08 -24.89
C ALA A 63 1.49 7.40 -24.22
N PHE A 64 2.41 8.37 -24.20
CA PHE A 64 2.16 9.71 -23.67
C PHE A 64 0.98 10.38 -24.36
N TYR A 65 0.94 10.35 -25.69
CA TYR A 65 -0.13 10.97 -26.47
C TYR A 65 -1.48 10.25 -26.31
N SER A 66 -1.50 8.94 -26.12
CA SER A 66 -2.74 8.18 -25.86
C SER A 66 -3.35 8.57 -24.50
N VAL A 67 -2.52 8.85 -23.48
CA VAL A 67 -2.97 9.37 -22.19
C VAL A 67 -3.48 10.82 -22.31
N SER A 68 -2.84 11.63 -23.14
CA SER A 68 -3.34 12.97 -23.49
C SER A 68 -4.69 12.89 -24.21
N HIS A 69 -4.84 11.99 -25.19
CA HIS A 69 -6.08 11.74 -25.91
C HIS A 69 -7.21 11.28 -24.97
N ILE A 70 -6.94 10.37 -24.03
CA ILE A 70 -7.90 9.99 -22.99
C ILE A 70 -8.39 11.22 -22.22
N SER A 71 -7.47 12.12 -21.87
CA SER A 71 -7.83 13.29 -21.06
C SER A 71 -8.58 14.36 -21.85
N ARG A 72 -8.37 14.46 -23.17
CA ARG A 72 -8.88 15.57 -24.00
C ARG A 72 -10.08 15.21 -24.85
N ASP A 73 -10.11 13.99 -25.37
CA ASP A 73 -11.01 13.62 -26.47
C ASP A 73 -12.02 12.54 -26.05
N VAL A 74 -11.69 11.72 -25.04
CA VAL A 74 -12.63 10.71 -24.51
C VAL A 74 -13.61 11.36 -23.53
N ASN A 75 -14.90 11.12 -23.73
CA ASN A 75 -15.96 11.62 -22.85
C ASN A 75 -15.71 11.20 -21.39
N TYR A 76 -15.59 12.19 -20.48
CA TYR A 76 -15.22 11.99 -19.08
C TYR A 76 -13.87 11.29 -18.85
N GLY A 77 -13.03 11.13 -19.87
CA GLY A 77 -11.76 10.45 -19.76
C GLY A 77 -10.77 11.15 -18.83
N TRP A 78 -10.80 12.49 -18.78
CA TRP A 78 -10.05 13.27 -17.78
C TRP A 78 -10.41 12.86 -16.34
N LEU A 79 -11.71 12.68 -16.06
CA LEU A 79 -12.19 12.34 -14.72
C LEU A 79 -11.87 10.88 -14.36
N ILE A 80 -12.03 9.95 -15.31
CA ILE A 80 -11.64 8.55 -15.11
C ILE A 80 -10.13 8.46 -14.83
N ARG A 81 -9.31 9.21 -15.58
CA ARG A 81 -7.85 9.24 -15.38
C ARG A 81 -7.49 9.79 -14.00
N THR A 82 -8.07 10.91 -13.58
CA THR A 82 -7.77 11.50 -12.27
C THR A 82 -8.28 10.62 -11.13
N ILE A 83 -9.46 10.00 -11.25
CA ILE A 83 -9.96 8.99 -10.30
C ILE A 83 -9.00 7.81 -10.19
N HIS A 84 -8.46 7.30 -11.31
CA HIS A 84 -7.50 6.21 -11.29
C HIS A 84 -6.21 6.62 -10.56
N SER A 85 -5.62 7.75 -10.96
CA SER A 85 -4.38 8.29 -10.39
C SER A 85 -4.49 8.65 -8.90
N ASN A 86 -5.46 9.48 -8.53
CA ASN A 86 -5.68 9.87 -7.13
C ASN A 86 -6.26 8.72 -6.30
N GLY A 87 -6.98 7.80 -6.92
CA GLY A 87 -7.45 6.57 -6.28
C GLY A 87 -6.30 5.65 -5.86
N ALA A 88 -5.19 5.62 -6.61
CA ALA A 88 -3.98 4.90 -6.18
C ALA A 88 -3.39 5.52 -4.91
N SER A 89 -3.32 6.85 -4.83
CA SER A 89 -2.92 7.56 -3.60
C SER A 89 -3.84 7.24 -2.41
N MET A 90 -5.17 7.27 -2.62
CA MET A 90 -6.12 6.87 -1.58
C MET A 90 -5.90 5.41 -1.15
N PHE A 91 -5.62 4.51 -2.09
CA PHE A 91 -5.32 3.10 -1.79
C PHE A 91 -4.14 2.99 -0.80
N PHE A 92 -3.02 3.65 -1.07
CA PHE A 92 -1.85 3.62 -0.18
C PHE A 92 -2.11 4.27 1.16
N MET A 93 -2.80 5.40 1.20
CA MET A 93 -3.19 6.05 2.46
C MET A 93 -4.00 5.10 3.35
N MET A 94 -5.01 4.43 2.79
CA MET A 94 -5.85 3.48 3.52
C MET A 94 -5.08 2.21 3.90
N MET A 95 -4.12 1.77 3.07
CA MET A 95 -3.30 0.59 3.31
C MET A 95 -2.31 0.82 4.45
N TYR A 96 -1.67 2.00 4.51
CA TYR A 96 -0.81 2.37 5.63
C TYR A 96 -1.62 2.54 6.92
N ALA A 97 -2.80 3.17 6.88
CA ALA A 97 -3.69 3.25 8.03
C ALA A 97 -4.14 1.85 8.52
N HIS A 98 -4.48 0.95 7.60
CA HIS A 98 -4.85 -0.44 7.92
C HIS A 98 -3.70 -1.21 8.56
N THR A 99 -2.48 -1.03 8.06
CA THR A 99 -1.25 -1.66 8.57
C THR A 99 -0.91 -1.10 9.96
N ALA A 100 -0.96 0.23 10.13
CA ALA A 100 -0.73 0.91 11.40
C ALA A 100 -1.73 0.46 12.47
N ARG A 101 -3.02 0.33 12.13
CA ARG A 101 -4.03 -0.30 12.99
C ARG A 101 -3.61 -1.71 13.40
N GLY A 102 -3.11 -2.50 12.46
CA GLY A 102 -2.68 -3.88 12.71
C GLY A 102 -1.50 -3.98 13.69
N ILE A 103 -0.56 -3.03 13.59
CA ILE A 103 0.54 -2.84 14.55
C ILE A 103 -0.02 -2.47 15.93
N TYR A 104 -0.81 -1.40 16.01
CA TYR A 104 -1.31 -0.86 17.28
C TYR A 104 -2.14 -1.87 18.09
N TYR A 105 -3.10 -2.53 17.45
CA TYR A 105 -3.99 -3.46 18.14
C TYR A 105 -3.46 -4.90 18.20
N GLY A 106 -2.23 -5.16 17.74
CA GLY A 106 -1.64 -6.50 17.80
C GLY A 106 -2.32 -7.52 16.88
N SER A 107 -2.91 -7.07 15.78
CA SER A 107 -3.57 -7.94 14.79
C SER A 107 -2.56 -8.80 14.03
N TYR A 108 -1.27 -8.43 14.04
CA TYR A 108 -0.18 -9.25 13.49
C TYR A 108 -0.07 -10.64 14.16
N LYS A 109 -0.63 -10.84 15.35
CA LYS A 109 -0.72 -12.17 15.98
C LYS A 109 -1.57 -13.15 15.17
N PHE A 110 -2.44 -12.68 14.27
CA PHE A 110 -3.11 -13.51 13.28
C PHE A 110 -2.19 -13.74 12.08
N MET A 111 -1.18 -14.60 12.28
CA MET A 111 -0.03 -14.72 11.37
C MET A 111 -0.40 -14.95 9.90
N LYS A 112 -1.36 -15.84 9.62
CA LYS A 112 -1.78 -16.14 8.24
C LYS A 112 -2.36 -14.90 7.54
N THR A 113 -3.28 -14.20 8.22
CA THR A 113 -3.87 -12.95 7.74
C THR A 113 -2.82 -11.86 7.60
N TRP A 114 -1.90 -11.73 8.57
CA TRP A 114 -0.84 -10.74 8.58
C TRP A 114 0.14 -10.91 7.41
N TYR A 115 0.67 -12.12 7.21
CA TYR A 115 1.59 -12.38 6.10
C TYR A 115 0.92 -12.23 4.74
N MET A 116 -0.33 -12.68 4.60
CA MET A 116 -1.09 -12.41 3.37
C MET A 116 -1.28 -10.91 3.15
N GLY A 117 -1.51 -10.12 4.21
CA GLY A 117 -1.58 -8.67 4.12
C GLY A 117 -0.28 -8.02 3.65
N ILE A 118 0.88 -8.50 4.12
CA ILE A 118 2.19 -8.02 3.64
C ILE A 118 2.41 -8.37 2.17
N ILE A 119 2.03 -9.58 1.74
CA ILE A 119 2.10 -10.00 0.33
C ILE A 119 1.21 -9.11 -0.54
N ILE A 120 -0.03 -8.86 -0.12
CA ILE A 120 -0.94 -7.92 -0.81
C ILE A 120 -0.31 -6.54 -0.92
N MET A 121 0.27 -6.02 0.16
CA MET A 121 0.92 -4.71 0.15
C MET A 121 2.08 -4.65 -0.86
N LEU A 122 2.96 -5.66 -0.88
CA LEU A 122 4.05 -5.75 -1.86
C LEU A 122 3.54 -5.84 -3.31
N MET A 123 2.46 -6.59 -3.54
CA MET A 123 1.84 -6.71 -4.86
C MET A 123 1.19 -5.40 -5.31
N THR A 124 0.54 -4.68 -4.40
CA THR A 124 -0.02 -3.35 -4.68
C THR A 124 1.10 -2.33 -4.96
N MET A 125 2.21 -2.38 -4.22
CA MET A 125 3.42 -1.59 -4.50
C MET A 125 3.97 -1.87 -5.91
N ALA A 126 4.12 -3.14 -6.28
CA ALA A 126 4.56 -3.52 -7.63
C ALA A 126 3.58 -3.01 -8.70
N THR A 127 2.28 -3.19 -8.48
CA THR A 127 1.22 -2.77 -9.42
C THR A 127 1.24 -1.26 -9.64
N ALA A 128 1.34 -0.48 -8.57
CA ALA A 128 1.37 0.98 -8.65
C ALA A 128 2.64 1.51 -9.34
N PHE A 129 3.80 0.92 -9.04
CA PHE A 129 5.04 1.25 -9.74
C PHE A 129 4.91 1.00 -11.25
N LEU A 130 4.42 -0.17 -11.67
CA LEU A 130 4.23 -0.49 -13.08
C LEU A 130 3.23 0.46 -13.75
N GLY A 131 2.13 0.79 -13.07
CA GLY A 131 1.11 1.72 -13.56
C GLY A 131 1.65 3.14 -13.76
N TYR A 132 2.53 3.59 -12.86
CA TYR A 132 3.16 4.89 -12.94
C TYR A 132 4.09 5.05 -14.16
N VAL A 133 4.60 3.95 -14.72
CA VAL A 133 5.43 4.00 -15.93
C VAL A 133 4.60 4.22 -17.19
N LEU A 134 3.33 3.80 -17.21
CA LEU A 134 2.49 3.76 -18.40
C LEU A 134 2.24 5.11 -19.08
N PRO A 135 2.10 6.25 -18.37
CA PRO A 135 1.98 7.56 -18.99
C PRO A 135 3.20 7.99 -19.82
N TRP A 136 4.36 7.34 -19.62
CA TRP A 136 5.58 7.59 -20.38
C TRP A 136 6.04 9.06 -20.39
N GLY A 137 5.88 9.75 -19.26
CA GLY A 137 6.47 11.06 -19.01
C GLY A 137 7.91 10.97 -18.46
N GLN A 138 8.53 12.11 -18.17
CA GLN A 138 9.91 12.15 -17.67
C GLN A 138 10.09 11.38 -16.35
N MET A 139 9.25 11.64 -15.35
CA MET A 139 9.34 10.92 -14.07
C MET A 139 9.00 9.44 -14.21
N SER A 140 8.03 9.07 -15.06
CA SER A 140 7.74 7.68 -15.40
C SER A 140 8.99 6.95 -15.92
N PHE A 141 9.66 7.50 -16.93
CA PHE A 141 10.82 6.88 -17.59
C PHE A 141 12.05 6.81 -16.68
N TRP A 142 12.41 7.93 -16.07
CA TRP A 142 13.61 8.00 -15.22
C TRP A 142 13.42 7.25 -13.91
N GLY A 143 12.21 7.30 -13.34
CA GLY A 143 11.83 6.48 -12.20
C GLY A 143 11.95 4.98 -12.51
N ALA A 144 11.43 4.54 -13.67
CA ALA A 144 11.60 3.15 -14.12
C ALA A 144 13.07 2.76 -14.23
N THR A 145 13.88 3.61 -14.88
CA THR A 145 15.31 3.38 -15.10
C THR A 145 16.08 3.24 -13.79
N VAL A 146 15.89 4.18 -12.85
CA VAL A 146 16.61 4.17 -11.56
C VAL A 146 16.18 2.99 -10.69
N ILE A 147 14.87 2.78 -10.51
CA ILE A 147 14.34 1.77 -9.59
C ILE A 147 14.65 0.35 -10.07
N THR A 148 14.47 0.04 -11.35
CA THR A 148 14.79 -1.30 -11.86
C THR A 148 16.29 -1.57 -11.87
N ASN A 149 17.13 -0.56 -12.12
CA ASN A 149 18.57 -0.71 -12.06
C ASN A 149 19.11 -0.94 -10.64
N LEU A 150 18.29 -0.80 -9.58
CA LEU A 150 18.68 -1.23 -8.24
C LEU A 150 19.00 -2.73 -8.18
N LEU A 151 18.37 -3.55 -9.03
CA LEU A 151 18.61 -4.99 -9.07
C LEU A 151 20.03 -5.35 -9.56
N SER A 152 20.71 -4.45 -10.29
CA SER A 152 22.13 -4.66 -10.65
C SER A 152 23.07 -4.71 -9.45
N ALA A 153 22.61 -4.28 -8.26
CA ALA A 153 23.38 -4.42 -7.03
C ALA A 153 23.52 -5.88 -6.56
N ILE A 154 22.67 -6.80 -7.05
CA ILE A 154 22.73 -8.21 -6.69
C ILE A 154 24.00 -8.84 -7.31
N PRO A 155 24.90 -9.42 -6.50
CA PRO A 155 26.13 -10.03 -7.01
C PRO A 155 25.86 -11.14 -8.03
N TYR A 156 26.73 -11.25 -9.03
CA TYR A 156 26.73 -12.26 -10.10
C TYR A 156 25.58 -12.18 -11.11
N VAL A 157 24.33 -12.03 -10.65
CA VAL A 157 23.13 -12.13 -11.51
C VAL A 157 22.44 -10.79 -11.79
N GLY A 158 22.82 -9.71 -11.10
CA GLY A 158 22.10 -8.43 -11.13
C GLY A 158 21.95 -7.83 -12.52
N ASN A 159 23.03 -7.71 -13.30
CA ASN A 159 22.97 -7.14 -14.65
C ASN A 159 22.12 -7.98 -15.61
N VAL A 160 22.16 -9.31 -15.47
CA VAL A 160 21.33 -10.22 -16.28
C VAL A 160 19.85 -10.02 -15.95
N LEU A 161 19.50 -9.89 -14.66
CA LEU A 161 18.13 -9.62 -14.22
C LEU A 161 17.61 -8.28 -14.75
N VAL A 162 18.42 -7.22 -14.70
CA VAL A 162 18.04 -5.89 -15.19
C VAL A 162 17.73 -5.93 -16.70
N ASN A 163 18.66 -6.47 -17.50
CA ASN A 163 18.46 -6.58 -18.95
C ASN A 163 17.28 -7.49 -19.30
N TRP A 164 17.07 -8.56 -18.52
CA TRP A 164 15.92 -9.44 -18.69
C TRP A 164 14.60 -8.70 -18.40
N ILE A 165 14.53 -7.91 -17.31
CA ILE A 165 13.36 -7.09 -16.97
C ILE A 165 13.12 -6.01 -18.02
N TRP A 166 14.16 -5.39 -18.57
CA TRP A 166 14.00 -4.40 -19.64
C TRP A 166 13.61 -5.02 -20.98
N GLY A 167 14.11 -6.24 -21.26
CA GLY A 167 14.00 -6.84 -22.59
C GLY A 167 14.95 -6.22 -23.59
N GLY A 168 16.06 -5.65 -23.11
CA GLY A 168 17.00 -4.86 -23.88
C GLY A 168 18.08 -4.28 -22.97
N PHE A 169 18.80 -3.27 -23.46
CA PHE A 169 19.91 -2.64 -22.74
C PHE A 169 19.50 -1.40 -21.94
N ALA A 170 18.28 -0.92 -22.12
CA ALA A 170 17.70 0.21 -21.42
C ALA A 170 16.18 0.03 -21.31
N VAL A 171 15.54 0.86 -20.48
CA VAL A 171 14.08 0.99 -20.47
C VAL A 171 13.64 1.50 -21.84
N ASP A 172 12.81 0.72 -22.53
CA ASP A 172 12.37 1.02 -23.90
C ASP A 172 11.00 0.35 -24.19
N ASN A 173 10.59 0.27 -25.45
CA ASN A 173 9.28 -0.25 -25.86
C ASN A 173 8.98 -1.67 -25.37
N ALA A 174 9.98 -2.55 -25.38
CA ALA A 174 9.84 -3.88 -24.81
C ALA A 174 9.49 -3.84 -23.31
N THR A 175 10.04 -2.87 -22.58
CA THR A 175 9.77 -2.64 -21.14
C THR A 175 8.38 -2.07 -20.91
N LEU A 176 7.95 -1.10 -21.72
CA LEU A 176 6.63 -0.50 -21.59
C LEU A 176 5.51 -1.52 -21.82
N SER A 177 5.62 -2.30 -22.90
CA SER A 177 4.62 -3.30 -23.28
C SER A 177 4.42 -4.36 -22.18
N ARG A 178 5.50 -4.92 -21.64
CA ARG A 178 5.43 -5.88 -20.53
C ARG A 178 4.90 -5.26 -19.24
N PHE A 179 5.27 -4.00 -18.95
CA PHE A 179 4.79 -3.33 -17.75
C PHE A 179 3.29 -3.08 -17.82
N PHE A 180 2.76 -2.76 -19.00
CA PHE A 180 1.32 -2.70 -19.22
C PHE A 180 0.66 -4.07 -18.97
N SER A 181 1.18 -5.16 -19.54
CA SER A 181 0.62 -6.51 -19.33
C SER A 181 0.64 -6.92 -17.85
N LEU A 182 1.74 -6.67 -17.14
CA LEU A 182 1.85 -6.96 -15.71
C LEU A 182 0.92 -6.06 -14.89
N HIS A 183 0.89 -4.75 -15.15
CA HIS A 183 0.01 -3.81 -14.47
C HIS A 183 -1.47 -4.19 -14.65
N PHE A 184 -1.86 -4.69 -15.81
CA PHE A 184 -3.21 -5.18 -16.06
C PHE A 184 -3.51 -6.48 -15.28
N MET A 185 -2.56 -7.42 -15.23
CA MET A 185 -2.75 -8.74 -14.61
C MET A 185 -2.76 -8.70 -13.08
N LEU A 186 -1.83 -7.96 -12.46
CA LEU A 186 -1.60 -8.00 -11.00
C LEU A 186 -2.83 -7.59 -10.15
N PRO A 187 -3.67 -6.61 -10.52
CA PRO A 187 -4.91 -6.30 -9.80
C PRO A 187 -5.84 -7.50 -9.63
N PHE A 188 -5.94 -8.39 -10.62
CA PHE A 188 -6.76 -9.60 -10.51
C PHE A 188 -6.15 -10.62 -9.54
N ILE A 189 -4.82 -10.72 -9.51
CA ILE A 189 -4.10 -11.54 -8.52
C ILE A 189 -4.32 -10.96 -7.11
N ILE A 190 -4.29 -9.64 -6.95
CA ILE A 190 -4.59 -8.96 -5.67
C ILE A 190 -6.03 -9.25 -5.22
N THR A 191 -7.00 -9.27 -6.14
CA THR A 191 -8.39 -9.68 -5.81
C THR A 191 -8.43 -11.09 -5.24
N MET A 192 -7.76 -12.05 -5.87
CA MET A 192 -7.67 -13.43 -5.36
C MET A 192 -6.99 -13.49 -3.99
N MET A 193 -5.86 -12.79 -3.82
CA MET A 193 -5.16 -12.71 -2.53
C MET A 193 -6.03 -12.08 -1.44
N THR A 194 -6.86 -11.09 -1.78
CA THR A 194 -7.79 -10.45 -0.84
C THR A 194 -8.87 -11.42 -0.37
N ILE A 195 -9.38 -12.29 -1.26
CA ILE A 195 -10.30 -13.37 -0.87
C ILE A 195 -9.62 -14.33 0.10
N ILE A 196 -8.36 -14.71 -0.14
CA ILE A 196 -7.60 -15.58 0.76
C ILE A 196 -7.32 -14.88 2.11
N HIS A 197 -7.03 -13.58 2.09
CA HIS A 197 -6.83 -12.77 3.29
C HIS A 197 -8.09 -12.76 4.17
N LEU A 198 -9.27 -12.54 3.57
CA LEU A 198 -10.55 -12.59 4.27
C LEU A 198 -10.90 -14.00 4.75
N PHE A 199 -10.56 -15.04 3.97
CA PHE A 199 -10.73 -16.42 4.40
C PHE A 199 -9.93 -16.71 5.68
N PHE A 200 -8.65 -16.34 5.73
CA PHE A 200 -7.85 -16.49 6.95
C PHE A 200 -8.39 -15.68 8.12
N LEU A 201 -8.88 -14.45 7.86
CA LEU A 201 -9.53 -13.64 8.90
C LEU A 201 -10.79 -14.31 9.46
N HIS A 202 -11.63 -14.89 8.60
CA HIS A 202 -12.89 -15.52 9.00
C HIS A 202 -12.67 -16.81 9.79
N MET A 203 -11.52 -17.48 9.65
CA MET A 203 -11.16 -18.61 10.51
C MET A 203 -10.99 -18.23 11.99
N THR A 204 -10.54 -16.99 12.27
CA THR A 204 -10.28 -16.53 13.64
C THR A 204 -11.29 -15.50 14.14
N GLY A 205 -12.02 -14.85 13.22
CA GLY A 205 -12.78 -13.64 13.50
C GLY A 205 -11.91 -12.40 13.68
N SER A 206 -12.56 -11.24 13.72
CA SER A 206 -11.91 -9.94 13.91
C SER A 206 -11.31 -9.79 15.31
N ASN A 207 -10.14 -9.14 15.39
CA ASN A 207 -9.64 -8.58 16.64
C ASN A 207 -10.52 -7.39 17.09
N ASN A 208 -10.33 -6.87 18.30
CA ASN A 208 -11.00 -5.67 18.81
C ASN A 208 -10.05 -4.74 19.59
N PRO A 209 -10.43 -3.47 19.86
CA PRO A 209 -9.56 -2.49 20.49
C PRO A 209 -9.01 -2.86 21.87
N MET A 210 -9.74 -3.70 22.62
CA MET A 210 -9.36 -4.16 23.97
C MET A 210 -8.44 -5.39 23.93
N GLY A 211 -8.31 -6.06 22.78
CA GLY A 211 -7.44 -7.23 22.64
C GLY A 211 -7.90 -8.50 23.40
N ILE A 212 -9.11 -8.49 23.97
CA ILE A 212 -9.70 -9.62 24.69
C ILE A 212 -10.58 -10.49 23.79
N LYS A 213 -10.92 -11.71 24.22
CA LYS A 213 -11.90 -12.54 23.51
C LYS A 213 -13.27 -11.87 23.54
N SER A 214 -13.92 -11.76 22.38
CA SER A 214 -15.22 -11.09 22.25
C SER A 214 -16.39 -12.07 22.08
N GLU A 215 -16.20 -13.38 22.31
CA GLU A 215 -17.27 -14.38 22.11
C GLU A 215 -18.54 -14.10 22.92
N ILE A 216 -18.40 -13.45 24.07
CA ILE A 216 -19.51 -13.07 24.95
C ILE A 216 -20.34 -11.91 24.40
N ASP A 217 -19.82 -11.15 23.43
CA ASP A 217 -20.47 -9.94 22.90
C ASP A 217 -20.17 -9.74 21.41
N LYS A 218 -20.92 -10.47 20.58
CA LYS A 218 -20.92 -10.34 19.12
C LYS A 218 -22.32 -10.03 18.61
N ILE A 219 -22.36 -9.17 17.60
CA ILE A 219 -23.56 -8.84 16.83
C ILE A 219 -23.37 -9.26 15.36
N PRO A 220 -24.45 -9.51 14.59
CA PRO A 220 -24.32 -9.74 13.16
C PRO A 220 -23.70 -8.52 12.47
N PHE A 221 -22.94 -8.76 11.40
CA PHE A 221 -22.32 -7.69 10.63
C PHE A 221 -23.36 -6.73 10.03
N HIS A 222 -24.43 -7.27 9.43
CA HIS A 222 -25.56 -6.47 8.97
C HIS A 222 -26.64 -6.39 10.06
N PRO A 223 -27.21 -5.21 10.34
CA PRO A 223 -27.00 -3.93 9.66
C PRO A 223 -25.83 -3.09 10.20
N TYR A 224 -25.35 -3.37 11.40
CA TYR A 224 -24.49 -2.49 12.19
C TYR A 224 -23.20 -2.07 11.46
N PHE A 225 -22.37 -3.03 11.09
CA PHE A 225 -21.10 -2.77 10.43
C PHE A 225 -21.28 -2.44 8.95
N SER A 226 -22.34 -2.93 8.29
CA SER A 226 -22.63 -2.51 6.91
C SER A 226 -22.98 -1.02 6.81
N ILE A 227 -23.77 -0.46 7.74
CA ILE A 227 -24.09 0.97 7.76
C ILE A 227 -22.85 1.78 8.15
N LYS A 228 -22.09 1.30 9.14
CA LYS A 228 -20.85 1.94 9.55
C LYS A 228 -19.81 1.98 8.42
N ASP A 229 -19.71 0.92 7.62
CA ASP A 229 -18.83 0.85 6.45
C ASP A 229 -19.31 1.79 5.34
N MET A 230 -20.62 1.87 5.09
CA MET A 230 -21.19 2.84 4.15
C MET A 230 -20.83 4.28 4.51
N LEU A 231 -20.83 4.65 5.80
CA LEU A 231 -20.32 5.96 6.22
C LEU A 231 -18.85 6.16 5.83
N GLY A 232 -18.00 5.15 6.06
CA GLY A 232 -16.60 5.18 5.65
C GLY A 232 -16.44 5.35 4.14
N PHE A 233 -17.28 4.68 3.35
CA PHE A 233 -17.29 4.80 1.89
C PHE A 233 -17.65 6.21 1.45
N VAL A 234 -18.74 6.77 1.99
CA VAL A 234 -19.17 8.14 1.66
C VAL A 234 -18.05 9.13 1.95
N VAL A 235 -17.44 9.08 3.14
CA VAL A 235 -16.33 9.98 3.50
C VAL A 235 -15.15 9.82 2.54
N SER A 236 -14.73 8.58 2.26
CA SER A 236 -13.60 8.33 1.34
C SER A 236 -13.87 8.81 -0.09
N LEU A 237 -15.08 8.60 -0.61
CA LEU A 237 -15.48 9.05 -1.94
C LEU A 237 -15.61 10.56 -2.01
N THR A 238 -16.12 11.21 -0.95
CA THR A 238 -16.18 12.68 -0.89
C THR A 238 -14.79 13.28 -0.93
N LEU A 239 -13.82 12.74 -0.17
CA LEU A 239 -12.42 13.20 -0.20
C LEU A 239 -11.76 12.97 -1.57
N LEU A 240 -11.99 11.80 -2.18
CA LEU A 240 -11.47 11.50 -3.51
C LEU A 240 -12.06 12.46 -4.55
N MET A 241 -13.39 12.66 -4.54
CA MET A 241 -14.05 13.54 -5.49
C MET A 241 -13.70 15.01 -5.27
N SER A 242 -13.55 15.47 -4.03
CA SER A 242 -13.11 16.84 -3.77
C SER A 242 -11.72 17.06 -4.39
N LEU A 243 -10.76 16.16 -4.16
CA LEU A 243 -9.43 16.27 -4.76
C LEU A 243 -9.49 16.27 -6.29
N ASN A 244 -10.24 15.35 -6.89
CA ASN A 244 -10.33 15.24 -8.36
C ASN A 244 -10.99 16.44 -9.03
N LEU A 245 -11.92 17.12 -8.35
CA LEU A 245 -12.67 18.23 -8.94
C LEU A 245 -12.02 19.60 -8.65
N THR A 246 -11.29 19.74 -7.55
CA THR A 246 -10.65 21.02 -7.19
C THR A 246 -9.17 21.08 -7.54
N GLU A 247 -8.40 20.04 -7.21
CA GLU A 247 -6.93 20.03 -7.32
C GLU A 247 -6.41 18.67 -7.83
N PRO A 248 -6.83 18.22 -9.04
CA PRO A 248 -6.62 16.85 -9.51
C PRO A 248 -5.17 16.40 -9.62
N PHE A 249 -4.23 17.34 -9.71
CA PHE A 249 -2.80 17.08 -9.89
C PHE A 249 -1.95 17.48 -8.68
N MET A 250 -2.57 17.80 -7.53
CA MET A 250 -1.85 18.18 -6.30
C MET A 250 -0.83 17.14 -5.84
N LEU A 251 -1.11 15.86 -6.08
CA LEU A 251 -0.26 14.74 -5.67
C LEU A 251 0.66 14.25 -6.80
N SER A 252 0.66 14.89 -7.96
CA SER A 252 1.43 14.48 -9.15
C SER A 252 2.65 15.35 -9.37
N ASP A 253 3.73 14.76 -9.89
CA ASP A 253 4.91 15.52 -10.28
C ASP A 253 4.70 16.22 -11.65
N PRO A 254 4.96 17.54 -11.76
CA PRO A 254 4.77 18.29 -13.00
C PRO A 254 5.65 17.79 -14.15
N ASP A 255 6.83 17.23 -13.88
CA ASP A 255 7.73 16.73 -14.93
C ASP A 255 7.10 15.53 -15.66
N ASN A 256 6.12 14.85 -15.05
CA ASN A 256 5.41 13.77 -15.72
C ASN A 256 4.37 14.24 -16.77
N PHE A 257 4.23 15.55 -16.95
CA PHE A 257 3.52 16.17 -18.09
C PHE A 257 4.45 16.52 -19.25
N ILE A 258 5.73 16.18 -19.16
CA ILE A 258 6.71 16.28 -20.25
C ILE A 258 6.94 14.87 -20.81
N PRO A 259 6.86 14.65 -22.13
CA PRO A 259 7.19 13.35 -22.73
C PRO A 259 8.60 12.87 -22.33
N ALA A 260 8.75 11.57 -22.12
CA ALA A 260 10.03 10.98 -21.78
C ALA A 260 11.13 11.31 -22.81
N ASN A 261 12.27 11.81 -22.33
CA ASN A 261 13.46 12.03 -23.15
C ASN A 261 14.67 11.35 -22.49
N PRO A 262 15.18 10.24 -23.08
CA PRO A 262 16.34 9.53 -22.54
C PRO A 262 17.63 10.35 -22.45
N MET A 263 17.70 11.49 -23.14
CA MET A 263 18.88 12.36 -23.17
C MET A 263 18.80 13.51 -22.15
N VAL A 264 17.67 13.68 -21.46
CA VAL A 264 17.47 14.78 -20.50
C VAL A 264 16.93 14.22 -19.18
N THR A 265 17.81 14.15 -18.19
CA THR A 265 17.46 13.78 -16.81
C THR A 265 16.80 14.94 -16.08
N PRO A 266 15.65 14.74 -15.42
CA PRO A 266 15.09 15.70 -14.47
C PRO A 266 16.09 16.07 -13.38
N VAL A 267 15.93 17.28 -12.82
CA VAL A 267 16.81 17.81 -11.77
C VAL A 267 16.76 16.95 -10.50
N HIS A 268 15.57 16.47 -10.14
CA HIS A 268 15.36 15.61 -8.98
C HIS A 268 14.46 14.43 -9.34
N ILE A 269 15.05 13.23 -9.47
CA ILE A 269 14.29 12.01 -9.73
C ILE A 269 13.82 11.42 -8.40
N GLN A 270 12.52 11.27 -8.25
CA GLN A 270 11.88 10.69 -7.08
C GLN A 270 10.68 9.82 -7.48
N PRO A 271 10.34 8.79 -6.69
CA PRO A 271 9.09 8.07 -6.89
C PRO A 271 7.90 8.85 -6.30
N GLU A 272 6.70 8.37 -6.59
CA GLU A 272 5.46 8.87 -6.00
C GLU A 272 5.48 8.84 -4.46
N TRP A 273 4.67 9.71 -3.84
CA TRP A 273 4.76 10.04 -2.41
C TRP A 273 4.72 8.83 -1.47
N TYR A 274 3.93 7.80 -1.82
CA TYR A 274 3.78 6.59 -1.03
C TYR A 274 5.05 5.72 -0.99
N PHE A 275 6.02 5.93 -1.88
CA PHE A 275 7.33 5.26 -1.85
C PHE A 275 8.43 6.08 -1.16
N LEU A 276 8.19 7.36 -0.88
CA LEU A 276 9.26 8.28 -0.45
C LEU A 276 9.93 7.89 0.87
N PHE A 277 9.18 7.33 1.82
CA PHE A 277 9.78 6.90 3.10
C PHE A 277 10.83 5.79 2.89
N ALA A 278 10.54 4.84 1.99
CA ALA A 278 11.43 3.73 1.67
C ALA A 278 12.58 4.22 0.77
N TYR A 279 12.32 5.16 -0.14
CA TYR A 279 13.34 5.84 -0.92
C TYR A 279 14.33 6.64 -0.06
N ALA A 280 13.86 7.28 1.02
CA ALA A 280 14.74 7.94 1.99
C ALA A 280 15.66 6.94 2.69
N ILE A 281 15.13 5.76 3.08
CA ILE A 281 15.92 4.67 3.69
C ILE A 281 16.99 4.17 2.72
N LEU A 282 16.62 3.93 1.44
CA LEU A 282 17.56 3.52 0.38
C LEU A 282 18.76 4.47 0.30
N ARG A 283 18.50 5.78 0.22
CA ARG A 283 19.54 6.81 0.04
C ARG A 283 20.36 7.09 1.30
N SER A 284 19.85 6.69 2.47
CA SER A 284 20.54 6.91 3.74
C SER A 284 21.75 6.00 3.95
N ILE A 285 21.87 4.92 3.17
CA ILE A 285 23.03 4.02 3.23
C ILE A 285 23.97 4.32 2.06
N PRO A 286 25.22 4.76 2.31
CA PRO A 286 26.20 5.12 1.26
C PRO A 286 26.83 3.87 0.62
N ASN A 287 26.01 2.88 0.28
CA ASN A 287 26.39 1.65 -0.41
C ASN A 287 25.19 1.16 -1.23
N LYS A 288 25.39 0.90 -2.53
CA LYS A 288 24.30 0.50 -3.43
C LYS A 288 23.57 -0.77 -2.94
N LEU A 289 24.32 -1.84 -2.63
CA LEU A 289 23.73 -3.09 -2.15
C LEU A 289 23.08 -2.91 -0.78
N GLY A 290 23.77 -2.25 0.16
CA GLY A 290 23.26 -1.99 1.49
C GLY A 290 21.95 -1.19 1.48
N GLY A 291 21.87 -0.14 0.66
CA GLY A 291 20.66 0.64 0.46
C GLY A 291 19.52 -0.19 -0.12
N VAL A 292 19.78 -1.02 -1.14
CA VAL A 292 18.76 -1.92 -1.73
C VAL A 292 18.25 -2.93 -0.72
N VAL A 293 19.14 -3.50 0.09
CA VAL A 293 18.76 -4.40 1.18
C VAL A 293 17.90 -3.66 2.22
N ALA A 294 18.28 -2.44 2.62
CA ALA A 294 17.51 -1.67 3.60
C ALA A 294 16.14 -1.23 3.07
N LEU A 295 16.03 -0.87 1.79
CA LEU A 295 14.75 -0.61 1.11
C LEU A 295 13.82 -1.83 1.20
N PHE A 296 14.34 -3.01 0.86
CA PHE A 296 13.53 -4.23 0.93
C PHE A 296 13.16 -4.59 2.37
N LEU A 297 14.11 -4.46 3.30
CA LEU A 297 13.89 -4.70 4.72
C LEU A 297 12.92 -3.70 5.35
N SER A 298 12.80 -2.47 4.86
CA SER A 298 11.85 -1.50 5.41
C SER A 298 10.40 -1.95 5.27
N ILE A 299 10.08 -2.86 4.34
CA ILE A 299 8.75 -3.46 4.24
C ILE A 299 8.72 -4.82 4.92
N MET A 300 9.74 -5.65 4.67
CA MET A 300 9.80 -7.02 5.16
C MET A 300 9.95 -7.15 6.68
N ILE A 301 10.45 -6.10 7.35
CA ILE A 301 10.59 -6.09 8.81
C ILE A 301 9.26 -6.29 9.53
N LEU A 302 8.13 -5.94 8.91
CA LEU A 302 6.79 -6.21 9.43
C LEU A 302 6.52 -7.71 9.67
N MET A 303 7.21 -8.62 8.97
CA MET A 303 7.11 -10.07 9.18
C MET A 303 7.70 -10.53 10.51
N VAL A 304 8.58 -9.74 11.13
CA VAL A 304 9.24 -10.07 12.40
C VAL A 304 8.31 -9.84 13.60
N MET A 305 7.29 -8.99 13.46
CA MET A 305 6.42 -8.59 14.58
C MET A 305 5.74 -9.76 15.32
N PRO A 306 5.14 -10.77 14.66
CA PRO A 306 4.48 -11.88 15.38
C PRO A 306 5.43 -12.67 16.30
N TRP A 307 6.73 -12.64 16.03
CA TRP A 307 7.75 -13.40 16.75
C TRP A 307 8.43 -12.58 17.85
N SER A 308 8.66 -11.29 17.57
CA SER A 308 9.34 -10.36 18.47
C SER A 308 8.43 -9.85 19.59
N MET A 309 7.18 -9.54 19.27
CA MET A 309 6.21 -8.94 20.21
C MET A 309 5.52 -10.02 21.06
N LYS A 310 6.14 -10.34 22.21
CA LYS A 310 5.65 -11.33 23.19
C LYS A 310 4.97 -10.68 24.39
N ASN A 311 4.08 -9.73 24.12
CA ASN A 311 3.26 -9.04 25.12
C ASN A 311 2.17 -9.94 25.71
N LYS A 312 1.96 -9.87 27.03
CA LYS A 312 0.87 -10.53 27.77
C LYS A 312 -0.52 -10.06 27.32
N PHE A 313 -0.73 -8.75 27.17
CA PHE A 313 -1.94 -8.22 26.54
C PHE A 313 -1.81 -8.20 25.01
N LYS A 314 -2.93 -8.29 24.29
CA LYS A 314 -2.92 -8.20 22.83
C LYS A 314 -2.99 -6.73 22.39
N GLY A 315 -2.01 -6.31 21.60
CA GLY A 315 -1.86 -4.91 21.19
C GLY A 315 -1.18 -4.04 22.24
N ILE A 316 -1.12 -2.73 21.99
CA ILE A 316 -0.40 -1.76 22.84
C ILE A 316 -1.32 -0.83 23.63
N SER A 317 -2.65 -1.01 23.56
CA SER A 317 -3.64 -0.17 24.28
C SER A 317 -3.39 -0.07 25.79
N PHE A 318 -2.77 -1.09 26.40
CA PHE A 318 -2.42 -1.13 27.83
C PHE A 318 -0.90 -1.05 28.10
N TYR A 319 -0.12 -0.63 27.10
CA TYR A 319 1.32 -0.42 27.18
C TYR A 319 1.64 1.06 26.89
N PRO A 320 1.59 1.97 27.88
CA PRO A 320 1.75 3.40 27.66
C PRO A 320 3.05 3.78 26.94
N MET A 321 4.18 3.15 27.33
CA MET A 321 5.46 3.40 26.67
C MET A 321 5.46 2.96 25.20
N SER A 322 4.87 1.80 24.89
CA SER A 322 4.71 1.33 23.52
C SER A 322 3.80 2.23 22.68
N GLN A 323 2.78 2.86 23.27
CA GLN A 323 1.95 3.85 22.55
C GLN A 323 2.77 5.06 22.12
N ILE A 324 3.61 5.61 23.02
CA ILE A 324 4.52 6.71 22.68
C ILE A 324 5.46 6.27 21.56
N MET A 325 6.06 5.08 21.67
CA MET A 325 6.93 4.53 20.63
C MET A 325 6.26 4.34 19.28
N PHE A 326 5.02 3.85 19.26
CA PHE A 326 4.23 3.72 18.05
C PHE A 326 4.01 5.07 17.38
N TRP A 327 3.64 6.11 18.13
CA TRP A 327 3.45 7.44 17.55
C TRP A 327 4.78 8.06 17.09
N MET A 328 5.88 7.84 17.81
CA MET A 328 7.22 8.20 17.33
C MET A 328 7.58 7.48 16.03
N PHE A 329 7.21 6.21 15.88
CA PHE A 329 7.41 5.45 14.64
C PHE A 329 6.59 6.04 13.49
N ILE A 330 5.29 6.35 13.70
CA ILE A 330 4.46 7.00 12.69
C ILE A 330 5.04 8.36 12.28
N SER A 331 5.46 9.20 13.24
CA SER A 331 6.14 10.46 12.95
C SER A 331 7.44 10.26 12.17
N THR A 332 8.22 9.21 12.49
CA THR A 332 9.44 8.88 11.75
C THR A 332 9.15 8.52 10.30
N VAL A 333 8.10 7.74 10.03
CA VAL A 333 7.67 7.42 8.65
C VAL A 333 7.27 8.68 7.89
N VAL A 334 6.51 9.59 8.51
CA VAL A 334 6.11 10.87 7.88
C VAL A 334 7.33 11.75 7.59
N LEU A 335 8.29 11.84 8.52
CA LEU A 335 9.52 12.59 8.31
C LEU A 335 10.42 11.95 7.25
N LEU A 336 10.46 10.62 7.15
CA LEU A 336 11.14 9.92 6.06
C LEU A 336 10.50 10.20 4.71
N THR A 337 9.17 10.27 4.62
CA THR A 337 8.46 10.71 3.41
C THR A 337 8.90 12.13 3.01
N TRP A 338 8.98 13.05 3.97
CA TRP A 338 9.48 14.40 3.73
C TRP A 338 10.94 14.40 3.25
N ILE A 339 11.84 13.67 3.90
CA ILE A 339 13.25 13.55 3.47
C ILE A 339 13.36 12.92 2.08
N GLY A 340 12.51 11.95 1.77
CA GLY A 340 12.42 11.34 0.44
C GLY A 340 12.22 12.36 -0.68
N ALA A 341 11.44 13.41 -0.41
CA ALA A 341 11.17 14.50 -1.34
C ALA A 341 12.26 15.58 -1.42
N ARG A 342 13.36 15.45 -0.65
CA ARG A 342 14.43 16.45 -0.60
C ARG A 342 15.68 15.99 -1.37
N PRO A 343 16.51 16.94 -1.85
CA PRO A 343 17.77 16.63 -2.50
C PRO A 343 18.75 15.96 -1.53
N VAL A 344 19.76 15.28 -2.09
CA VAL A 344 20.81 14.62 -1.31
C VAL A 344 21.89 15.64 -0.95
N GLU A 345 21.55 16.51 0.00
CA GLU A 345 22.39 17.62 0.46
C GLU A 345 22.33 17.71 1.99
N ASP A 346 23.29 18.40 2.61
CA ASP A 346 23.20 18.74 4.03
C ASP A 346 22.14 19.84 4.24
N PRO A 347 21.28 19.76 5.29
CA PRO A 347 21.27 18.78 6.39
C PRO A 347 20.39 17.54 6.15
N TYR A 348 19.75 17.41 4.99
CA TYR A 348 18.78 16.34 4.69
C TYR A 348 19.42 14.94 4.73
N THR A 349 20.64 14.80 4.22
CA THR A 349 21.38 13.53 4.22
C THR A 349 21.57 12.99 5.65
N LYS A 350 22.09 13.82 6.56
CA LYS A 350 22.27 13.44 7.99
C LYS A 350 20.94 13.15 8.68
N THR A 351 19.91 13.94 8.37
CA THR A 351 18.56 13.76 8.93
C THR A 351 17.97 12.43 8.48
N GLY A 352 18.11 12.07 7.19
CA GLY A 352 17.68 10.78 6.65
C GLY A 352 18.35 9.59 7.33
N MET A 353 19.66 9.67 7.59
CA MET A 353 20.40 8.63 8.31
C MET A 353 19.86 8.42 9.73
N VAL A 354 19.63 9.50 10.49
CA VAL A 354 19.07 9.44 11.85
C VAL A 354 17.66 8.84 11.84
N LEU A 355 16.78 9.30 10.95
CA LEU A 355 15.42 8.79 10.85
C LEU A 355 15.38 7.32 10.40
N THR A 356 16.27 6.91 9.50
CA THR A 356 16.41 5.51 9.09
C THR A 356 16.80 4.63 10.28
N LEU A 357 17.75 5.08 11.11
CA LEU A 357 18.09 4.39 12.34
C LEU A 357 16.90 4.31 13.30
N MET A 358 16.18 5.42 13.52
CA MET A 358 14.99 5.44 14.37
C MET A 358 13.90 4.47 13.87
N TYR A 359 13.70 4.39 12.56
CA TYR A 359 12.74 3.48 11.93
C TYR A 359 13.02 2.02 12.29
N PHE A 360 14.27 1.57 12.12
CA PHE A 360 14.64 0.18 12.43
C PHE A 360 14.73 -0.07 13.94
N LEU A 361 15.12 0.91 14.75
CA LEU A 361 15.18 0.80 16.20
C LEU A 361 13.81 0.53 16.83
N TYR A 362 12.70 1.03 16.25
CA TYR A 362 11.35 0.75 16.74
C TYR A 362 11.09 -0.75 16.91
N PHE A 363 11.45 -1.56 15.90
CA PHE A 363 11.21 -3.01 15.89
C PHE A 363 12.10 -3.79 16.86
N ILE A 364 13.14 -3.16 17.43
CA ILE A 364 14.02 -3.74 18.45
C ILE A 364 13.58 -3.29 19.84
N LEU A 365 13.32 -1.99 19.99
CA LEU A 365 13.03 -1.37 21.28
C LEU A 365 11.62 -1.70 21.80
N ASP A 366 10.59 -1.73 20.95
CA ASP A 366 9.21 -1.96 21.40
C ASP A 366 9.01 -3.35 22.04
N PRO A 367 9.57 -4.45 21.48
CA PRO A 367 9.63 -5.75 22.16
C PRO A 367 10.32 -5.73 23.53
N ILE A 368 11.30 -4.85 23.75
CA ILE A 368 12.02 -4.72 25.03
C ILE A 368 11.12 -3.98 26.04
N PHE A 369 10.53 -2.85 25.64
CA PHE A 369 9.67 -2.07 26.51
C PHE A 369 8.40 -2.81 26.93
N THR A 370 7.78 -3.58 26.01
CA THR A 370 6.65 -4.44 26.36
C THR A 370 7.02 -5.49 27.42
N LYS A 371 8.20 -6.11 27.32
CA LYS A 371 8.70 -7.04 28.35
C LYS A 371 9.00 -6.37 29.68
N ILE A 372 9.55 -5.16 29.67
CA ILE A 372 9.80 -4.38 30.90
C ILE A 372 8.45 -4.07 31.57
N TRP A 373 7.47 -3.60 30.81
CA TRP A 373 6.13 -3.34 31.32
C TRP A 373 5.48 -4.59 31.91
N ASP A 374 5.55 -5.72 31.21
CA ASP A 374 5.00 -7.01 31.67
C ASP A 374 5.63 -7.52 32.97
N LYS A 375 6.86 -7.09 33.29
CA LYS A 375 7.55 -7.36 34.56
C LYS A 375 7.16 -6.38 35.67
N LEU A 376 6.84 -5.13 35.32
CA LEU A 376 6.41 -4.11 36.30
C LEU A 376 5.01 -4.39 36.85
N ILE A 377 4.15 -5.00 36.05
CA ILE A 377 2.76 -5.30 36.41
C ILE A 377 2.56 -6.74 36.92
N SER A 378 3.63 -7.55 36.97
CA SER A 378 3.62 -8.90 37.54
C SER A 378 4.25 -8.91 38.89
#